data_AF-A0A955Y2Q6-F1
#
_entry.id   AF-A0A955Y2Q6-F1
#
_cell.length_a   1.000
_cell.length_b   1.000
_cell.length_c   1.000
_cell.angle_alpha   90.00
_cell.angle_beta   90.00
_cell.angle_gamma   90.00
#
_symmetry.space_group_name_H-M   'P 1'
#
loop_
_entity.id
_entity.type
_entity.pdbx_description
1 polymer ?
#
loop_
_entity_poly.entity_id
_entity_poly.type
_entity_poly.pdbx_seq_one_letter_code
_entity_poly.pdbx_strand_id
1 'polypeptide(L)'
;MTRLVLILVTLAACKGGEEPPVETDADTDADADSDTDTDADADADADSDADTDVDDADGDGLSDADETGVHGTDPNDPDSDDDGLPDGLEVGLVGDADPTTTTDPNDADSDDDGLTDGQEDANADGAWVATIGGTGTAGTGESDPNVADTDGDLLSDGDEIAAGSSPVDTDTDDGDVDDYVEVVERSTSPLDPFDDHWIVRPHPCVGSKTDTLLVEDDGDTLWVGCGTTTNGTGLYHSGDAGVTWAAFTATTPVPFFFDSWRVNDISRAPDGKLYIAGNDTQSLARVVSLDTTTGLVGEVLTGQGQLWNNMVVGTFRQTPGGDEVAESQNGTDSAFRASTAVSFVDGYNWWTNGTSKQILDLEVFGEDFYGVGSTIANPPVVFLPPQPPAVRTGFQMTQVQLANGIFEYDGELWDIHVDDDGILVAGVNQDADHGVVYISGSDPYSAATWTYWGANAMFPSLASWFDGVCRAGTRILAVGRFSVTQDGVAVYSDDNGVTWTELALPPDTGPISNCRGFDDGSVRFSGADGFYAIWLP
;
A
#
# COMPACT_ATOMS: atom_id res chain seq x y z
N MET A 1 -12.72 -15.31 21.82
CA MET A 1 -14.05 -15.89 21.56
C MET A 1 -14.14 -16.15 20.07
N THR A 2 -13.82 -17.37 19.65
CA THR A 2 -13.67 -17.74 18.24
C THR A 2 -15.04 -18.14 17.69
N ARG A 3 -15.57 -17.39 16.72
CA ARG A 3 -16.78 -17.80 15.99
C ARG A 3 -16.35 -18.67 14.79
N LEU A 4 -16.45 -19.97 15.02
CA LEU A 4 -16.38 -21.01 13.99
C LEU A 4 -17.72 -21.00 13.22
N VAL A 5 -17.71 -20.64 11.94
CA VAL A 5 -18.87 -20.82 11.06
C VAL A 5 -18.88 -22.27 10.59
N LEU A 6 -19.86 -23.02 11.09
CA LEU A 6 -20.09 -24.44 10.77
C LEU A 6 -21.02 -24.52 9.56
N ILE A 7 -20.49 -24.81 8.37
CA ILE A 7 -21.28 -25.13 7.19
C ILE A 7 -21.80 -26.57 7.34
N LEU A 8 -23.12 -26.71 7.49
CA LEU A 8 -23.82 -27.99 7.56
C LEU A 8 -23.97 -28.55 6.14
N VAL A 9 -23.16 -29.54 5.77
CA VAL A 9 -23.40 -30.38 4.59
C VAL A 9 -24.28 -31.57 5.00
N THR A 10 -25.55 -31.53 4.64
CA THR A 10 -26.44 -32.70 4.75
C THR A 10 -26.28 -33.59 3.53
N LEU A 11 -25.60 -34.74 3.70
CA LEU A 11 -25.66 -35.86 2.77
C LEU A 11 -27.07 -36.50 2.82
N ALA A 12 -27.81 -36.44 1.71
CA ALA A 12 -28.96 -37.29 1.46
C ALA A 12 -28.68 -38.15 0.23
N ALA A 13 -28.47 -39.44 0.46
CA ALA A 13 -28.33 -40.46 -0.57
C ALA A 13 -29.68 -40.74 -1.23
N CYS A 14 -29.71 -40.85 -2.56
CA CYS A 14 -30.84 -41.42 -3.30
C CYS A 14 -30.36 -42.51 -4.28
N LYS A 15 -30.99 -43.68 -4.20
CA LYS A 15 -30.84 -44.85 -5.06
C LYS A 15 -31.93 -44.84 -6.13
N GLY A 16 -31.53 -45.03 -7.39
CA GLY A 16 -32.02 -46.02 -8.38
C GLY A 16 -33.50 -46.13 -8.79
N GLY A 17 -33.70 -46.21 -10.12
CA GLY A 17 -34.92 -46.67 -10.85
C GLY A 17 -35.72 -45.51 -11.44
N GLU A 18 -36.13 -45.44 -12.70
CA GLU A 18 -36.33 -46.42 -13.78
C GLU A 18 -36.19 -45.72 -15.16
N GLU A 19 -35.69 -46.44 -16.17
CA GLU A 19 -35.65 -46.07 -17.60
C GLU A 19 -37.06 -46.15 -18.25
N PRO A 20 -37.38 -45.31 -19.25
CA PRO A 20 -38.39 -45.60 -20.26
C PRO A 20 -37.80 -46.31 -21.50
N PRO A 21 -38.63 -47.01 -22.30
CA PRO A 21 -38.22 -48.23 -22.98
C PRO A 21 -37.57 -48.03 -24.36
N VAL A 22 -36.68 -48.97 -24.64
CA VAL A 22 -36.14 -49.35 -25.94
C VAL A 22 -37.25 -49.97 -26.80
N GLU A 23 -37.54 -49.37 -27.95
CA GLU A 23 -38.33 -49.99 -29.02
C GLU A 23 -37.41 -50.88 -29.87
N THR A 24 -37.81 -52.15 -29.99
CA THR A 24 -37.12 -53.18 -30.77
C THR A 24 -37.68 -53.25 -32.19
N ASP A 25 -36.77 -53.08 -33.15
CA ASP A 25 -36.60 -53.84 -34.40
C ASP A 25 -37.79 -54.67 -34.94
N ALA A 26 -38.22 -54.30 -36.15
CA ALA A 26 -38.96 -55.17 -37.06
C ALA A 26 -38.54 -54.87 -38.51
N ASP A 27 -37.45 -55.51 -38.91
CA ASP A 27 -37.05 -55.80 -40.28
C ASP A 27 -38.23 -56.31 -41.13
N THR A 28 -38.55 -55.60 -42.23
CA THR A 28 -39.30 -56.14 -43.37
C THR A 28 -38.78 -55.52 -44.67
N ASP A 29 -37.95 -56.29 -45.37
CA ASP A 29 -37.54 -56.09 -46.76
C ASP A 29 -38.72 -55.73 -47.68
N ALA A 30 -38.56 -54.60 -48.39
CA ALA A 30 -39.19 -54.38 -49.68
C ALA A 30 -38.29 -53.47 -50.53
N ASP A 31 -37.58 -54.13 -51.45
CA ASP A 31 -36.83 -53.61 -52.58
C ASP A 31 -37.42 -52.34 -53.23
N ALA A 32 -36.59 -51.30 -53.39
CA ALA A 32 -36.62 -50.38 -54.52
C ALA A 32 -35.29 -49.62 -54.64
N ASP A 33 -34.34 -50.29 -55.30
CA ASP A 33 -33.32 -49.66 -56.13
C ASP A 33 -34.00 -48.74 -57.17
N SER A 34 -33.58 -47.47 -57.22
CA SER A 34 -33.78 -46.63 -58.41
C SER A 34 -32.61 -45.65 -58.56
N ASP A 35 -31.42 -46.18 -58.77
CA ASP A 35 -30.49 -45.53 -59.70
C ASP A 35 -31.05 -45.68 -61.12
N THR A 36 -31.64 -44.62 -61.65
CA THR A 36 -31.72 -44.39 -63.10
C THR A 36 -31.73 -42.89 -63.38
N ASP A 37 -30.56 -42.32 -63.66
CA ASP A 37 -30.37 -41.73 -64.99
C ASP A 37 -28.90 -41.82 -65.43
N THR A 38 -28.60 -42.87 -66.18
CA THR A 38 -27.52 -42.86 -67.16
C THR A 38 -28.13 -42.50 -68.50
N ASP A 39 -28.03 -41.25 -68.92
CA ASP A 39 -28.13 -40.89 -70.33
C ASP A 39 -26.91 -40.05 -70.72
N ALA A 40 -25.83 -40.77 -71.01
CA ALA A 40 -24.82 -40.30 -71.95
C ALA A 40 -25.41 -40.40 -73.36
N ASP A 41 -26.05 -39.32 -73.84
CA ASP A 41 -26.18 -39.05 -75.27
C ASP A 41 -26.12 -37.54 -75.51
N ALA A 42 -25.14 -37.16 -76.31
CA ALA A 42 -24.90 -35.81 -76.78
C ALA A 42 -26.06 -35.32 -77.68
N ASP A 43 -26.80 -34.32 -77.24
CA ASP A 43 -27.23 -33.24 -78.11
C ASP A 43 -27.49 -31.96 -77.29
N ALA A 44 -27.19 -30.83 -77.92
CA ALA A 44 -27.08 -29.53 -77.30
C ALA A 44 -28.46 -28.98 -76.88
N ASP A 45 -28.67 -28.84 -75.58
CA ASP A 45 -29.60 -27.85 -75.03
C ASP A 45 -28.83 -26.99 -74.02
N ALA A 46 -28.54 -25.77 -74.48
CA ALA A 46 -28.04 -24.67 -73.68
C ALA A 46 -29.11 -24.31 -72.65
N ASP A 47 -29.04 -24.93 -71.48
CA ASP A 47 -29.50 -24.28 -70.26
C ASP A 47 -28.32 -23.49 -69.70
N SER A 48 -28.56 -22.21 -69.49
CA SER A 48 -27.58 -21.23 -69.09
C SER A 48 -27.19 -21.46 -67.64
N ASP A 49 -26.29 -22.40 -67.45
CA ASP A 49 -25.45 -22.46 -66.27
C ASP A 49 -24.43 -21.32 -66.36
N ALA A 50 -24.88 -20.14 -65.96
CA ALA A 50 -24.01 -19.07 -65.54
C ALA A 50 -23.98 -19.09 -64.01
N ASP A 51 -23.73 -20.27 -63.44
CA ASP A 51 -23.07 -20.33 -62.14
C ASP A 51 -21.62 -19.96 -62.39
N THR A 52 -21.29 -18.71 -62.10
CA THR A 52 -19.93 -18.39 -61.71
C THR A 52 -19.78 -18.93 -60.29
N ASP A 53 -19.74 -20.26 -60.13
CA ASP A 53 -19.02 -20.88 -59.03
C ASP A 53 -17.59 -20.38 -59.23
N VAL A 54 -17.23 -19.36 -58.46
CA VAL A 54 -15.83 -19.06 -58.26
C VAL A 54 -15.32 -20.29 -57.52
N ASP A 55 -14.36 -21.03 -58.09
CA ASP A 55 -13.79 -22.21 -57.44
C ASP A 55 -13.36 -21.79 -56.01
N ASP A 56 -13.99 -22.37 -54.98
CA ASP A 56 -13.80 -22.16 -53.53
C ASP A 56 -13.85 -23.57 -52.90
N ALA A 57 -12.68 -24.17 -52.71
CA ALA A 57 -12.54 -25.61 -52.49
C ALA A 57 -12.73 -26.06 -51.02
N ASP A 58 -12.55 -25.18 -50.05
CA ASP A 58 -12.80 -25.43 -48.62
C ASP A 58 -14.04 -24.71 -48.06
N GLY A 59 -14.59 -23.74 -48.79
CA GLY A 59 -15.88 -23.12 -48.52
C GLY A 59 -15.85 -22.03 -47.46
N ASP A 60 -14.73 -21.35 -47.30
CA ASP A 60 -14.54 -20.25 -46.34
C ASP A 60 -15.06 -18.89 -46.86
N GLY A 61 -15.36 -18.81 -48.17
CA GLY A 61 -15.89 -17.61 -48.83
C GLY A 61 -14.85 -16.74 -49.55
N LEU A 62 -13.57 -17.12 -49.51
CA LEU A 62 -12.52 -16.67 -50.42
C LEU A 62 -12.45 -17.64 -51.62
N SER A 63 -11.88 -17.23 -52.76
CA SER A 63 -11.81 -18.12 -53.92
C SER A 63 -10.41 -18.65 -54.16
N ASP A 64 -10.26 -19.88 -54.65
CA ASP A 64 -8.99 -20.54 -54.98
C ASP A 64 -8.03 -19.62 -55.77
N ALA A 65 -8.60 -18.77 -56.64
CA ALA A 65 -7.87 -17.82 -57.46
C ALA A 65 -7.36 -16.59 -56.68
N ASP A 66 -8.14 -16.08 -55.72
CA ASP A 66 -7.76 -14.96 -54.85
C ASP A 66 -6.86 -15.43 -53.70
N GLU A 67 -7.11 -16.61 -53.14
CA GLU A 67 -6.24 -17.27 -52.16
C GLU A 67 -4.82 -17.43 -52.73
N THR A 68 -4.66 -18.13 -53.86
CA THR A 68 -3.31 -18.32 -54.44
C THR A 68 -2.73 -17.08 -55.13
N GLY A 69 -3.59 -16.18 -55.60
CA GLY A 69 -3.22 -15.08 -56.50
C GLY A 69 -3.03 -13.73 -55.82
N VAL A 70 -3.65 -13.52 -54.66
CA VAL A 70 -3.74 -12.24 -53.96
C VAL A 70 -3.28 -12.35 -52.50
N HIS A 71 -3.86 -13.28 -51.74
CA HIS A 71 -3.68 -13.33 -50.28
C HIS A 71 -2.54 -14.26 -49.84
N GLY A 72 -2.30 -15.35 -50.58
CA GLY A 72 -1.22 -16.29 -50.30
C GLY A 72 -1.61 -17.50 -49.43
N THR A 73 -2.90 -17.65 -49.15
CA THR A 73 -3.54 -18.71 -48.36
C THR A 73 -3.62 -20.06 -49.10
N ASP A 74 -3.98 -21.16 -48.41
CA ASP A 74 -4.14 -22.51 -49.00
C ASP A 74 -5.61 -22.80 -49.39
N PRO A 75 -5.93 -22.99 -50.68
CA PRO A 75 -7.30 -23.30 -51.17
C PRO A 75 -7.96 -24.58 -50.68
N ASN A 76 -7.38 -25.26 -49.70
CA ASN A 76 -7.97 -26.47 -49.12
C ASN A 76 -7.95 -26.42 -47.59
N ASP A 77 -7.62 -25.27 -47.02
CA ASP A 77 -7.55 -25.00 -45.60
C ASP A 77 -8.30 -23.70 -45.30
N PRO A 78 -9.51 -23.77 -44.74
CA PRO A 78 -10.37 -22.59 -44.60
C PRO A 78 -9.91 -21.57 -43.56
N ASP A 79 -8.77 -21.80 -42.91
CA ASP A 79 -8.14 -21.03 -41.81
C ASP A 79 -6.63 -21.31 -41.91
N SER A 80 -5.92 -20.51 -42.69
CA SER A 80 -4.58 -20.81 -43.20
C SER A 80 -3.47 -20.66 -42.15
N ASP A 81 -3.70 -19.90 -41.08
CA ASP A 81 -2.77 -19.71 -39.97
C ASP A 81 -3.21 -20.34 -38.64
N ASP A 82 -4.32 -21.08 -38.65
CA ASP A 82 -4.87 -21.90 -37.55
C ASP A 82 -5.25 -21.06 -36.31
N ASP A 83 -5.73 -19.83 -36.50
CA ASP A 83 -6.03 -18.89 -35.42
C ASP A 83 -7.50 -18.92 -34.96
N GLY A 84 -8.37 -19.52 -35.77
CA GLY A 84 -9.80 -19.71 -35.52
C GLY A 84 -10.73 -18.83 -36.36
N LEU A 85 -10.22 -17.92 -37.18
CA LEU A 85 -10.96 -17.14 -38.15
C LEU A 85 -10.78 -17.71 -39.57
N PRO A 86 -11.85 -17.79 -40.39
CA PRO A 86 -11.69 -18.24 -41.77
C PRO A 86 -11.05 -17.17 -42.67
N ASP A 87 -10.19 -17.55 -43.63
CA ASP A 87 -9.46 -16.58 -44.47
C ASP A 87 -10.41 -15.59 -45.18
N GLY A 88 -11.55 -16.10 -45.65
CA GLY A 88 -12.63 -15.30 -46.22
C GLY A 88 -13.23 -14.25 -45.27
N LEU A 89 -13.34 -14.53 -43.98
CA LEU A 89 -13.80 -13.57 -42.97
C LEU A 89 -12.76 -12.47 -42.77
N GLU A 90 -11.51 -12.86 -42.59
CA GLU A 90 -10.38 -11.97 -42.29
C GLU A 90 -10.12 -10.92 -43.37
N VAL A 91 -10.38 -11.26 -44.64
CA VAL A 91 -10.25 -10.32 -45.77
C VAL A 91 -11.53 -9.55 -46.08
N GLY A 92 -12.52 -9.62 -45.19
CA GLY A 92 -13.76 -8.86 -45.20
C GLY A 92 -14.82 -9.38 -46.19
N LEU A 93 -14.86 -10.70 -46.41
CA LEU A 93 -15.84 -11.38 -47.27
C LEU A 93 -16.93 -12.08 -46.43
N VAL A 94 -17.40 -13.25 -46.86
CA VAL A 94 -18.68 -13.83 -46.42
C VAL A 94 -18.75 -13.97 -44.90
N GLY A 95 -19.79 -13.42 -44.27
CA GLY A 95 -20.03 -13.58 -42.83
C GLY A 95 -19.61 -12.36 -42.00
N ASP A 96 -18.81 -11.47 -42.58
CA ASP A 96 -18.31 -10.25 -41.96
C ASP A 96 -19.41 -9.18 -41.73
N ALA A 97 -19.48 -8.69 -40.50
CA ALA A 97 -20.37 -7.65 -40.02
C ALA A 97 -19.81 -6.22 -40.24
N ASP A 98 -18.49 -6.03 -40.39
CA ASP A 98 -17.82 -4.78 -40.72
C ASP A 98 -16.55 -5.00 -41.60
N PRO A 99 -16.66 -4.88 -42.95
CA PRO A 99 -15.53 -5.06 -43.88
C PRO A 99 -14.53 -3.92 -43.91
N THR A 100 -14.48 -3.12 -42.84
CA THR A 100 -13.44 -2.14 -42.59
C THR A 100 -12.46 -2.58 -41.51
N THR A 101 -12.75 -3.66 -40.80
CA THR A 101 -11.87 -4.37 -39.87
C THR A 101 -11.48 -5.69 -40.53
N THR A 102 -10.18 -5.88 -40.79
CA THR A 102 -9.62 -7.03 -41.53
C THR A 102 -8.28 -7.38 -40.92
N THR A 103 -7.94 -8.66 -40.89
CA THR A 103 -6.67 -9.22 -40.39
C THR A 103 -5.84 -9.80 -41.53
N ASP A 104 -4.63 -10.28 -41.26
CA ASP A 104 -3.82 -11.00 -42.26
C ASP A 104 -4.05 -12.51 -42.12
N PRO A 105 -4.72 -13.18 -43.08
CA PRO A 105 -5.07 -14.61 -42.99
C PRO A 105 -3.87 -15.58 -43.11
N ASN A 106 -2.66 -15.08 -42.91
CA ASN A 106 -1.43 -15.88 -42.85
C ASN A 106 -0.59 -15.52 -41.62
N ASP A 107 -1.13 -14.70 -40.71
CA ASP A 107 -0.50 -14.22 -39.50
C ASP A 107 -1.51 -14.26 -38.36
N ALA A 108 -1.48 -15.36 -37.59
CA ALA A 108 -2.43 -15.65 -36.53
C ALA A 108 -2.51 -14.61 -35.38
N ASP A 109 -1.73 -13.53 -35.41
CA ASP A 109 -1.64 -12.45 -34.41
C ASP A 109 -1.20 -11.20 -35.18
N SER A 110 -2.17 -10.49 -35.77
CA SER A 110 -1.94 -9.47 -36.79
C SER A 110 -1.17 -8.23 -36.29
N ASP A 111 -1.15 -7.99 -34.97
CA ASP A 111 -0.47 -6.85 -34.35
C ASP A 111 0.70 -7.22 -33.40
N ASP A 112 1.02 -8.51 -33.30
CA ASP A 112 2.15 -9.09 -32.55
C ASP A 112 2.07 -8.85 -31.02
N ASP A 113 0.87 -8.80 -30.43
CA ASP A 113 0.66 -8.48 -29.02
C ASP A 113 0.60 -9.71 -28.08
N GLY A 114 0.43 -10.90 -28.67
CA GLY A 114 0.36 -12.18 -27.98
C GLY A 114 -1.03 -12.78 -27.83
N LEU A 115 -2.09 -12.12 -28.33
CA LEU A 115 -3.40 -12.69 -28.59
C LEU A 115 -3.53 -13.04 -30.08
N THR A 116 -4.25 -14.10 -30.41
CA THR A 116 -4.54 -14.40 -31.81
C THR A 116 -5.75 -13.61 -32.29
N ASP A 117 -5.86 -13.34 -33.59
CA ASP A 117 -6.98 -12.56 -34.12
C ASP A 117 -8.32 -13.22 -33.79
N GLY A 118 -8.41 -14.55 -33.83
CA GLY A 118 -9.57 -15.32 -33.39
C GLY A 118 -9.84 -15.34 -31.88
N GLN A 119 -8.85 -15.00 -31.03
CA GLN A 119 -9.09 -14.74 -29.61
C GLN A 119 -9.71 -13.37 -29.38
N GLU A 120 -9.36 -12.41 -30.22
CA GLU A 120 -9.81 -11.03 -30.14
C GLU A 120 -11.18 -10.86 -30.80
N ASP A 121 -11.42 -11.41 -32.00
CA ASP A 121 -12.76 -11.60 -32.57
C ASP A 121 -13.40 -12.92 -32.08
N ALA A 122 -13.60 -13.03 -30.77
CA ALA A 122 -14.14 -14.24 -30.13
C ALA A 122 -15.55 -14.62 -30.63
N ASN A 123 -16.28 -13.68 -31.22
CA ASN A 123 -17.61 -13.88 -31.77
C ASN A 123 -17.60 -14.31 -33.26
N ALA A 124 -16.46 -14.16 -33.94
CA ALA A 124 -16.19 -14.52 -35.32
C ALA A 124 -17.16 -13.84 -36.30
N ASP A 125 -17.42 -12.54 -36.09
CA ASP A 125 -18.23 -11.72 -37.00
C ASP A 125 -17.42 -10.69 -37.78
N GLY A 126 -16.10 -10.64 -37.62
CA GLY A 126 -15.19 -9.77 -38.36
C GLY A 126 -15.31 -8.29 -37.98
N ALA A 127 -16.14 -7.93 -36.99
CA ALA A 127 -16.39 -6.55 -36.63
C ALA A 127 -15.84 -6.18 -35.25
N TRP A 128 -14.89 -5.26 -35.21
CA TRP A 128 -14.48 -4.66 -33.94
C TRP A 128 -15.54 -3.68 -33.42
N VAL A 129 -16.22 -4.06 -32.33
CA VAL A 129 -17.25 -3.23 -31.69
C VAL A 129 -17.00 -3.13 -30.18
N ALA A 130 -16.13 -2.20 -29.80
CA ALA A 130 -15.84 -1.90 -28.40
C ALA A 130 -16.35 -0.52 -27.93
N THR A 131 -16.54 -0.40 -26.63
CA THR A 131 -16.56 0.87 -25.90
C THR A 131 -15.35 0.86 -24.99
N ILE A 132 -14.41 1.77 -25.26
CA ILE A 132 -13.23 1.94 -24.41
C ILE A 132 -13.65 2.59 -23.10
N GLY A 133 -13.30 1.91 -22.01
CA GLY A 133 -13.48 2.32 -20.63
C GLY A 133 -12.35 3.23 -20.13
N GLY A 134 -12.16 3.21 -18.83
CA GLY A 134 -11.23 4.02 -18.06
C GLY A 134 -11.89 4.41 -16.73
N THR A 135 -11.18 5.12 -15.87
CA THR A 135 -11.60 5.32 -14.47
C THR A 135 -13.07 5.74 -14.29
N GLY A 136 -13.83 4.87 -13.61
CA GLY A 136 -15.25 5.03 -13.30
C GLY A 136 -16.20 4.71 -14.46
N THR A 137 -15.68 4.18 -15.57
CA THR A 137 -16.42 3.83 -16.79
C THR A 137 -15.95 2.50 -17.36
N ALA A 138 -16.65 1.43 -17.04
CA ALA A 138 -16.33 0.10 -17.57
C ALA A 138 -16.29 0.03 -19.11
N GLY A 139 -15.25 -0.62 -19.61
CA GLY A 139 -15.10 -1.05 -21.00
C GLY A 139 -16.07 -2.17 -21.37
N THR A 140 -16.43 -2.28 -22.66
CA THR A 140 -17.25 -3.41 -23.15
C THR A 140 -16.89 -3.76 -24.58
N GLY A 141 -16.88 -5.05 -24.91
CA GLY A 141 -16.61 -5.53 -26.26
C GLY A 141 -15.36 -6.39 -26.26
N GLU A 142 -14.76 -6.49 -27.44
CA GLU A 142 -13.54 -7.24 -27.77
C GLU A 142 -12.39 -6.25 -28.06
N SER A 143 -11.14 -6.69 -27.94
CA SER A 143 -9.97 -5.91 -28.39
C SER A 143 -9.92 -5.83 -29.93
N ASP A 144 -9.20 -4.85 -30.46
CA ASP A 144 -9.00 -4.67 -31.91
C ASP A 144 -7.79 -5.50 -32.35
N PRO A 145 -7.97 -6.56 -33.18
CA PRO A 145 -6.86 -7.45 -33.59
C PRO A 145 -5.72 -6.79 -34.37
N ASN A 146 -5.85 -5.49 -34.69
CA ASN A 146 -4.86 -4.71 -35.42
C ASN A 146 -4.21 -3.62 -34.56
N VAL A 147 -4.50 -3.57 -33.27
CA VAL A 147 -4.01 -2.58 -32.32
C VAL A 147 -3.59 -3.26 -31.01
N ALA A 148 -2.28 -3.50 -30.90
CA ALA A 148 -1.64 -4.17 -29.77
C ALA A 148 -1.80 -3.51 -28.36
N ASP A 149 -2.61 -2.46 -28.23
CA ASP A 149 -2.94 -1.72 -27.01
C ASP A 149 -4.24 -0.96 -27.34
N THR A 150 -5.35 -1.67 -27.24
CA THR A 150 -6.65 -1.25 -27.78
C THR A 150 -7.21 -0.04 -27.03
N ASP A 151 -7.04 0.02 -25.72
CA ASP A 151 -7.54 1.13 -24.89
C ASP A 151 -6.54 2.28 -24.70
N GLY A 152 -5.26 2.05 -25.00
CA GLY A 152 -4.22 3.06 -25.09
C GLY A 152 -3.56 3.41 -23.75
N ASP A 153 -3.58 2.49 -22.77
CA ASP A 153 -3.00 2.69 -21.44
C ASP A 153 -1.49 2.36 -21.35
N LEU A 154 -0.92 1.80 -22.43
CA LEU A 154 0.47 1.34 -22.61
C LEU A 154 0.77 -0.11 -22.19
N LEU A 155 -0.21 -0.86 -21.68
CA LEU A 155 -0.16 -2.31 -21.53
C LEU A 155 -0.75 -2.94 -22.81
N SER A 156 -0.15 -4.02 -23.33
CA SER A 156 -0.72 -4.66 -24.51
C SER A 156 -1.89 -5.55 -24.12
N ASP A 157 -2.84 -5.77 -25.03
CA ASP A 157 -4.05 -6.55 -24.76
C ASP A 157 -3.68 -7.97 -24.29
N GLY A 158 -2.65 -8.57 -24.88
CA GLY A 158 -2.06 -9.83 -24.42
C GLY A 158 -1.46 -9.78 -23.00
N ASP A 159 -0.77 -8.69 -22.63
CA ASP A 159 -0.22 -8.51 -21.29
C ASP A 159 -1.33 -8.24 -20.25
N GLU A 160 -2.40 -7.57 -20.66
CA GLU A 160 -3.59 -7.34 -19.84
C GLU A 160 -4.32 -8.64 -19.53
N ILE A 161 -4.61 -9.46 -20.55
CA ILE A 161 -5.19 -10.78 -20.34
C ILE A 161 -4.30 -11.65 -19.44
N ALA A 162 -2.98 -11.51 -19.53
CA ALA A 162 -2.03 -12.20 -18.64
C ALA A 162 -2.06 -11.68 -17.20
N ALA A 163 -2.29 -10.38 -16.99
CA ALA A 163 -2.49 -9.75 -15.69
C ALA A 163 -3.91 -9.98 -15.11
N GLY A 164 -4.87 -10.30 -15.99
CA GLY A 164 -6.29 -10.46 -15.68
C GLY A 164 -7.11 -9.17 -15.80
N SER A 165 -6.53 -8.09 -16.33
CA SER A 165 -7.21 -6.85 -16.68
C SER A 165 -7.95 -6.95 -18.02
N SER A 166 -8.60 -5.87 -18.43
CA SER A 166 -9.50 -5.81 -19.58
C SER A 166 -8.92 -4.93 -20.69
N PRO A 167 -8.67 -5.47 -21.90
CA PRO A 167 -8.01 -4.73 -23.01
C PRO A 167 -8.83 -3.61 -23.67
N VAL A 168 -9.97 -3.29 -23.06
CA VAL A 168 -10.87 -2.24 -23.53
C VAL A 168 -11.22 -1.29 -22.38
N ASP A 169 -10.43 -1.30 -21.31
CA ASP A 169 -10.72 -0.57 -20.07
C ASP A 169 -9.43 -0.17 -19.35
N THR A 170 -8.99 1.08 -19.55
CA THR A 170 -7.66 1.53 -19.10
C THR A 170 -7.43 1.47 -17.59
N ASP A 171 -8.46 1.22 -16.80
CA ASP A 171 -8.46 1.12 -15.33
C ASP A 171 -9.54 0.09 -14.96
N THR A 172 -9.18 -1.19 -14.98
CA THR A 172 -10.14 -2.31 -14.94
C THR A 172 -10.95 -2.35 -13.65
N ASP A 173 -10.41 -1.83 -12.55
CA ASP A 173 -11.03 -1.94 -11.22
C ASP A 173 -11.62 -0.64 -10.66
N ASP A 174 -11.52 0.45 -11.45
CA ASP A 174 -11.96 1.80 -11.14
C ASP A 174 -11.27 2.37 -9.87
N GLY A 175 -9.98 2.05 -9.67
CA GLY A 175 -9.17 2.42 -8.51
C GLY A 175 -8.46 3.78 -8.61
N ASP A 176 -8.61 4.49 -9.74
CA ASP A 176 -7.96 5.75 -10.11
C ASP A 176 -6.49 5.60 -10.60
N VAL A 177 -6.02 4.38 -10.88
CA VAL A 177 -4.70 4.11 -11.47
C VAL A 177 -4.81 3.17 -12.67
N ASP A 178 -4.25 3.58 -13.81
CA ASP A 178 -4.29 2.77 -15.04
C ASP A 178 -3.56 1.41 -14.87
N ASP A 179 -4.06 0.36 -15.55
CA ASP A 179 -3.60 -1.02 -15.40
C ASP A 179 -2.09 -1.17 -15.72
N TYR A 180 -1.59 -0.47 -16.74
CA TYR A 180 -0.17 -0.37 -17.03
C TYR A 180 0.65 0.09 -15.81
N VAL A 181 0.20 1.14 -15.12
CA VAL A 181 0.94 1.70 -13.97
C VAL A 181 0.95 0.70 -12.83
N GLU A 182 -0.14 -0.01 -12.63
CA GLU A 182 -0.28 -1.04 -11.61
C GLU A 182 0.65 -2.22 -11.87
N VAL A 183 0.57 -2.80 -13.06
CA VAL A 183 1.31 -4.01 -13.43
C VAL A 183 2.81 -3.71 -13.60
N VAL A 184 3.14 -2.65 -14.34
CA VAL A 184 4.52 -2.39 -14.80
C VAL A 184 5.29 -1.49 -13.84
N GLU A 185 4.69 -0.42 -13.33
CA GLU A 185 5.39 0.55 -12.49
C GLU A 185 5.34 0.20 -11.00
N ARG A 186 4.23 -0.35 -10.52
CA ARG A 186 3.96 -0.56 -9.09
C ARG A 186 4.01 -2.02 -8.66
N SER A 187 3.81 -2.95 -9.59
CA SER A 187 3.61 -4.37 -9.31
C SER A 187 2.46 -4.60 -8.31
N THR A 188 1.37 -3.85 -8.48
CA THR A 188 0.07 -4.00 -7.82
C THR A 188 -0.91 -4.76 -8.72
N SER A 189 -2.13 -4.99 -8.25
CA SER A 189 -3.12 -5.79 -8.95
C SER A 189 -4.12 -4.88 -9.67
N PRO A 190 -4.29 -4.97 -11.01
CA PRO A 190 -5.30 -4.22 -11.79
C PRO A 190 -6.76 -4.64 -11.52
N LEU A 191 -7.01 -5.23 -10.36
CA LEU A 191 -8.26 -5.88 -9.96
C LEU A 191 -8.58 -5.62 -8.48
N ASP A 192 -7.74 -4.86 -7.77
CA ASP A 192 -7.94 -4.48 -6.38
C ASP A 192 -7.83 -2.95 -6.22
N PRO A 193 -8.95 -2.20 -6.29
CA PRO A 193 -8.95 -0.73 -6.35
C PRO A 193 -8.44 -0.07 -5.05
N PHE A 194 -8.07 -0.87 -4.05
CA PHE A 194 -7.43 -0.41 -2.84
C PHE A 194 -5.92 -0.28 -2.98
N ASP A 195 -5.24 -1.11 -3.78
CA ASP A 195 -3.78 -1.10 -3.87
C ASP A 195 -3.19 -0.05 -4.83
N ASP A 196 -4.05 0.62 -5.61
CA ASP A 196 -3.87 1.91 -6.28
C ASP A 196 -3.34 3.00 -5.35
N HIS A 197 -3.89 3.02 -4.14
CA HIS A 197 -3.53 3.98 -3.13
C HIS A 197 -2.72 3.34 -2.02
N TRP A 198 -2.73 2.02 -1.87
CA TRP A 198 -2.16 1.34 -0.71
C TRP A 198 -1.27 0.15 -1.04
N ILE A 199 0.02 0.31 -0.74
CA ILE A 199 0.96 -0.82 -0.76
C ILE A 199 1.17 -1.30 0.68
N VAL A 200 0.59 -2.46 1.03
CA VAL A 200 0.71 -3.05 2.38
C VAL A 200 1.84 -4.07 2.44
N ARG A 201 2.83 -3.84 3.32
CA ARG A 201 4.04 -4.66 3.45
C ARG A 201 4.36 -4.95 4.91
N PRO A 202 3.92 -6.08 5.48
CA PRO A 202 4.07 -6.32 6.91
C PRO A 202 5.54 -6.45 7.33
N HIS A 203 5.88 -5.89 8.49
CA HIS A 203 7.21 -5.99 9.09
C HIS A 203 7.28 -7.08 10.18
N PRO A 204 8.48 -7.55 10.57
CA PRO A 204 8.64 -8.72 11.45
C PRO A 204 8.20 -8.54 12.91
N CYS A 205 7.96 -7.31 13.35
CA CYS A 205 7.70 -6.98 14.76
C CYS A 205 6.21 -6.94 15.06
N VAL A 206 5.62 -8.12 15.28
CA VAL A 206 4.17 -8.29 15.52
C VAL A 206 3.81 -8.02 16.98
N GLY A 207 2.82 -7.14 17.21
CA GLY A 207 2.46 -6.64 18.53
C GLY A 207 1.19 -5.80 18.55
N SER A 208 0.84 -5.25 19.72
CA SER A 208 -0.32 -4.35 19.80
C SER A 208 -0.08 -2.97 19.17
N LYS A 209 1.19 -2.63 18.90
CA LYS A 209 1.65 -1.40 18.24
C LYS A 209 3.03 -1.66 17.62
N THR A 210 3.51 -0.70 16.85
CA THR A 210 4.92 -0.58 16.48
C THR A 210 5.55 0.55 17.28
N ASP A 211 6.43 0.21 18.23
CA ASP A 211 7.11 1.21 19.08
C ASP A 211 8.01 2.15 18.25
N THR A 212 8.71 1.61 17.24
CA THR A 212 9.58 2.41 16.38
C THR A 212 9.77 1.76 15.01
N LEU A 213 9.56 2.56 13.97
CA LEU A 213 9.93 2.27 12.59
C LEU A 213 10.46 3.55 11.97
N LEU A 214 11.74 3.55 11.66
CA LEU A 214 12.39 4.62 10.92
C LEU A 214 12.33 4.28 9.44
N VAL A 215 11.63 5.09 8.66
CA VAL A 215 11.82 5.19 7.21
C VAL A 215 12.89 6.24 6.98
N GLU A 216 13.86 6.03 6.11
CA GLU A 216 14.83 7.07 5.71
C GLU A 216 14.26 8.01 4.64
N ASP A 217 15.00 9.06 4.30
CA ASP A 217 14.57 10.08 3.33
C ASP A 217 14.41 9.54 1.90
N ASP A 218 15.04 8.41 1.57
CA ASP A 218 14.86 7.74 0.27
C ASP A 218 13.51 7.02 0.15
N GLY A 219 12.78 6.83 1.25
CA GLY A 219 11.49 6.14 1.28
C GLY A 219 11.57 4.62 1.23
N ASP A 220 12.74 4.06 0.94
CA ASP A 220 12.97 2.63 0.68
C ASP A 220 13.78 1.95 1.78
N THR A 221 14.70 2.70 2.41
CA THR A 221 15.51 2.19 3.51
C THR A 221 14.73 2.30 4.81
N LEU A 222 14.51 1.16 5.45
CA LEU A 222 13.69 1.03 6.65
C LEU A 222 14.46 0.35 7.77
N TRP A 223 14.19 0.77 8.99
CA TRP A 223 14.65 0.13 10.23
C TRP A 223 13.48 -0.02 11.18
N VAL A 224 13.28 -1.22 11.71
CA VAL A 224 12.20 -1.48 12.67
C VAL A 224 12.74 -2.19 13.90
N GLY A 225 12.27 -1.72 15.06
CA GLY A 225 12.63 -2.25 16.36
C GLY A 225 11.50 -3.05 16.98
N CYS A 226 11.79 -4.27 17.43
CA CYS A 226 10.82 -5.03 18.21
C CYS A 226 10.84 -4.52 19.65
N GLY A 227 10.03 -3.49 19.91
CA GLY A 227 9.96 -2.76 21.18
C GLY A 227 9.16 -3.46 22.27
N THR A 228 8.47 -2.70 23.11
CA THR A 228 7.76 -3.26 24.28
C THR A 228 6.38 -3.80 23.99
N THR A 229 5.78 -3.35 22.90
CA THR A 229 4.42 -3.74 22.52
C THR A 229 4.38 -4.97 21.62
N THR A 230 5.55 -5.51 21.25
CA THR A 230 5.73 -6.63 20.32
C THR A 230 6.18 -7.92 21.00
N ASN A 231 5.82 -9.05 20.41
CA ASN A 231 6.29 -10.36 20.82
C ASN A 231 7.62 -10.69 20.15
N GLY A 232 8.73 -10.35 20.80
CA GLY A 232 10.06 -10.65 20.27
C GLY A 232 11.10 -9.65 20.75
N THR A 233 12.25 -9.70 20.09
CA THR A 233 13.40 -8.82 20.25
C THR A 233 14.07 -8.66 18.89
N GLY A 234 14.88 -7.61 18.74
CA GLY A 234 15.71 -7.43 17.56
C GLY A 234 15.52 -6.09 16.85
N LEU A 235 16.46 -5.86 15.94
CA LEU A 235 16.48 -4.77 14.97
C LEU A 235 16.44 -5.41 13.59
N TYR A 236 15.54 -4.96 12.73
CA TYR A 236 15.40 -5.44 11.36
C TYR A 236 15.54 -4.27 10.41
N HIS A 237 15.95 -4.56 9.18
CA HIS A 237 16.08 -3.57 8.13
C HIS A 237 15.55 -4.12 6.80
N SER A 238 15.10 -3.19 5.96
CA SER A 238 14.74 -3.39 4.56
C SER A 238 15.40 -2.28 3.74
N GLY A 239 15.80 -2.60 2.52
CA GLY A 239 16.32 -1.63 1.54
C GLY A 239 15.48 -1.60 0.26
N ASP A 240 14.26 -2.13 0.34
CA ASP A 240 13.32 -2.34 -0.76
C ASP A 240 11.90 -1.97 -0.33
N ALA A 241 11.78 -0.89 0.46
CA ALA A 241 10.50 -0.36 0.95
C ALA A 241 9.62 -1.43 1.65
N GLY A 242 10.23 -2.38 2.35
CA GLY A 242 9.54 -3.38 3.17
C GLY A 242 9.19 -4.68 2.46
N VAL A 243 9.59 -4.87 1.20
CA VAL A 243 9.36 -6.13 0.47
C VAL A 243 10.12 -7.28 1.15
N THR A 244 11.37 -7.06 1.53
CA THR A 244 12.16 -8.04 2.29
C THR A 244 12.75 -7.45 3.55
N TRP A 245 12.77 -8.27 4.61
CA TRP A 245 13.32 -7.89 5.92
C TRP A 245 14.45 -8.81 6.34
N ALA A 246 15.54 -8.21 6.81
CA ALA A 246 16.68 -8.93 7.35
C ALA A 246 16.96 -8.49 8.80
N ALA A 247 17.19 -9.47 9.68
CA ALA A 247 17.63 -9.20 11.04
C ALA A 247 19.04 -8.60 11.03
N PHE A 248 19.23 -7.48 11.71
CA PHE A 248 20.55 -6.88 11.88
C PHE A 248 21.37 -7.69 12.89
N THR A 249 22.55 -8.14 12.46
CA THR A 249 23.50 -8.84 13.33
C THR A 249 24.74 -7.99 13.53
N ALA A 250 24.96 -7.55 14.78
CA ALA A 250 26.12 -6.75 15.12
C ALA A 250 27.42 -7.54 14.85
N THR A 251 28.34 -6.92 14.10
CA THR A 251 29.72 -7.39 14.07
C THR A 251 30.47 -6.76 15.25
N THR A 252 31.42 -7.50 15.83
CA THR A 252 32.31 -7.17 16.98
C THR A 252 32.29 -5.71 17.51
N PRO A 253 32.22 -5.50 18.85
CA PRO A 253 32.80 -6.39 19.86
C PRO A 253 31.80 -7.32 20.56
N VAL A 254 30.51 -7.23 20.25
CA VAL A 254 29.48 -8.07 20.88
C VAL A 254 28.61 -8.72 19.79
N PRO A 255 28.99 -9.91 19.29
CA PRO A 255 28.08 -10.74 18.49
C PRO A 255 26.77 -10.94 19.26
N PHE A 256 25.63 -10.95 18.57
CA PHE A 256 24.29 -11.17 19.13
C PHE A 256 23.74 -10.04 20.01
N PHE A 257 24.17 -8.79 19.78
CA PHE A 257 23.72 -7.64 20.58
C PHE A 257 22.19 -7.47 20.58
N PHE A 258 21.56 -7.60 19.41
CA PHE A 258 20.12 -7.34 19.22
C PHE A 258 19.23 -8.56 19.46
N ASP A 259 19.79 -9.77 19.46
CA ASP A 259 19.05 -11.04 19.58
C ASP A 259 18.18 -11.12 20.85
N SER A 260 18.58 -10.42 21.92
CA SER A 260 17.83 -10.36 23.18
C SER A 260 17.52 -8.93 23.62
N TRP A 261 17.49 -7.99 22.67
CA TRP A 261 17.28 -6.57 22.94
C TRP A 261 15.90 -6.11 22.46
N ARG A 262 15.17 -5.41 23.34
CA ARG A 262 13.99 -4.67 22.93
C ARG A 262 14.43 -3.30 22.44
N VAL A 263 14.03 -2.96 21.23
CA VAL A 263 14.37 -1.69 20.59
C VAL A 263 13.16 -0.79 20.67
N ASN A 264 13.26 0.28 21.45
CA ASN A 264 12.15 1.18 21.76
C ASN A 264 12.11 2.38 20.80
N ASP A 265 13.27 2.85 20.33
CA ASP A 265 13.38 3.99 19.43
C ASP A 265 14.61 3.83 18.52
N ILE A 266 14.50 4.36 17.30
CA ILE A 266 15.54 4.39 16.28
C ILE A 266 15.51 5.80 15.68
N SER A 267 16.64 6.49 15.71
CA SER A 267 16.77 7.80 15.08
C SER A 267 18.05 7.91 14.26
N ARG A 268 17.96 8.61 13.12
CA ARG A 268 19.12 9.01 12.33
C ARG A 268 19.61 10.36 12.83
N ALA A 269 20.86 10.42 13.31
CA ALA A 269 21.44 11.68 13.72
C ALA A 269 22.20 12.36 12.55
N PRO A 270 22.46 13.68 12.64
CA PRO A 270 23.21 14.43 11.63
C PRO A 270 24.66 13.96 11.41
N ASP A 271 25.22 13.17 12.34
CA ASP A 271 26.52 12.53 12.16
C ASP A 271 26.47 11.31 11.20
N GLY A 272 25.29 11.00 10.66
CA GLY A 272 25.01 9.93 9.71
C GLY A 272 24.78 8.56 10.36
N LYS A 273 24.89 8.44 11.69
CA LYS A 273 24.69 7.17 12.39
C LYS A 273 23.24 7.00 12.82
N LEU A 274 22.84 5.74 12.94
CA LEU A 274 21.64 5.38 13.67
C LEU A 274 21.95 5.38 15.16
N TYR A 275 21.07 5.97 15.95
CA TYR A 275 21.04 5.82 17.39
C TYR A 275 19.85 4.97 17.74
N ILE A 276 20.11 3.84 18.37
CA ILE A 276 19.09 2.89 18.77
C ILE A 276 18.99 2.94 20.29
N ALA A 277 17.79 3.14 20.80
CA ALA A 277 17.47 3.11 22.22
C ALA A 277 16.68 1.86 22.58
N GLY A 278 16.91 1.34 23.78
CA GLY A 278 16.26 0.12 24.21
C GLY A 278 16.81 -0.45 25.51
N ASN A 279 16.42 -1.69 25.81
CA ASN A 279 16.89 -2.40 27.00
C ASN A 279 17.08 -3.89 26.77
N ASP A 280 18.09 -4.45 27.44
CA ASP A 280 18.31 -5.89 27.45
C ASP A 280 17.37 -6.59 28.45
N THR A 281 17.49 -7.93 28.50
CA THR A 281 16.74 -8.79 29.43
C THR A 281 16.95 -8.49 30.91
N GLN A 282 17.96 -7.68 31.28
CA GLN A 282 18.22 -7.23 32.64
C GLN A 282 17.68 -5.82 32.91
N SER A 283 16.93 -5.24 31.97
CA SER A 283 16.41 -3.87 32.03
C SER A 283 17.51 -2.82 32.21
N LEU A 284 18.70 -3.07 31.66
CA LEU A 284 19.74 -2.06 31.56
C LEU A 284 19.42 -1.20 30.33
N ALA A 285 18.96 0.05 30.54
CA ALA A 285 18.87 1.01 29.45
C ALA A 285 20.19 1.10 28.70
N ARG A 286 20.09 1.16 27.38
CA ARG A 286 21.21 1.50 26.52
C ARG A 286 20.76 2.42 25.40
N VAL A 287 21.70 3.23 24.97
CA VAL A 287 21.69 3.84 23.64
C VAL A 287 22.94 3.38 22.95
N VAL A 288 22.82 2.88 21.72
CA VAL A 288 23.96 2.52 20.88
C VAL A 288 23.91 3.28 19.58
N SER A 289 25.08 3.63 19.06
CA SER A 289 25.24 4.18 17.72
C SER A 289 25.61 3.05 16.76
N LEU A 290 25.06 3.06 15.55
CA LEU A 290 25.34 2.15 14.46
C LEU A 290 25.71 2.95 13.21
N ASP A 291 26.90 2.72 12.69
CA ASP A 291 27.30 3.17 11.36
C ASP A 291 26.85 2.12 10.33
N THR A 292 25.92 2.49 9.45
CA THR A 292 25.34 1.57 8.45
C THR A 292 26.32 1.19 7.34
N THR A 293 27.45 1.89 7.20
CA THR A 293 28.51 1.55 6.23
C THR A 293 29.52 0.58 6.82
N THR A 294 29.89 0.76 8.09
CA THR A 294 30.94 -0.06 8.74
C THR A 294 30.39 -1.15 9.67
N GLY A 295 29.10 -1.11 9.99
CA GLY A 295 28.44 -2.04 10.92
C GLY A 295 28.91 -1.88 12.37
N LEU A 296 29.67 -0.83 12.68
CA LEU A 296 30.25 -0.60 13.99
C LEU A 296 29.17 -0.12 14.97
N VAL A 297 29.05 -0.85 16.07
CA VAL A 297 28.16 -0.51 17.19
C VAL A 297 28.98 0.09 18.33
N GLY A 298 28.67 1.31 18.74
CA GLY A 298 29.28 1.99 19.88
C GLY A 298 28.27 2.33 20.97
N GLU A 299 28.52 1.98 22.22
CA GLU A 299 27.65 2.37 23.34
C GLU A 299 27.76 3.87 23.63
N VAL A 300 26.61 4.54 23.67
CA VAL A 300 26.46 5.99 23.86
C VAL A 300 26.04 6.28 25.30
N LEU A 301 25.01 5.58 25.78
CA LEU A 301 24.50 5.61 27.14
C LEU A 301 24.43 4.19 27.68
N THR A 302 25.01 3.93 28.85
CA THR A 302 25.04 2.60 29.48
C THR A 302 24.33 2.63 30.83
N GLY A 303 23.54 1.60 31.13
CA GLY A 303 22.79 1.48 32.39
C GLY A 303 23.61 1.34 33.68
N GLN A 304 24.95 1.42 33.64
CA GLN A 304 25.81 1.35 34.83
C GLN A 304 26.53 2.68 35.06
N GLY A 305 26.09 3.45 36.06
CA GLY A 305 26.92 4.48 36.71
C GLY A 305 26.92 5.89 36.14
N GLN A 306 25.97 6.28 35.28
CA GLN A 306 25.87 7.66 34.78
C GLN A 306 24.62 8.44 35.24
N LEU A 307 23.55 7.77 35.68
CA LEU A 307 22.32 8.41 36.15
C LEU A 307 21.88 7.72 37.44
N TRP A 308 21.26 8.46 38.37
CA TRP A 308 20.90 7.96 39.70
C TRP A 308 19.78 6.91 39.69
N ASN A 309 19.13 6.69 38.53
CA ASN A 309 18.00 5.78 38.33
C ASN A 309 18.32 4.74 37.23
N ASN A 310 17.80 3.51 37.40
CA ASN A 310 17.77 2.47 36.36
C ASN A 310 16.74 2.85 35.29
N MET A 311 17.00 3.93 34.54
CA MET A 311 16.16 4.37 33.43
C MET A 311 16.05 3.25 32.39
N VAL A 312 14.91 3.10 31.72
CA VAL A 312 14.79 2.40 30.43
C VAL A 312 14.60 3.50 29.40
N VAL A 313 15.46 3.59 28.38
CA VAL A 313 15.36 4.69 27.41
C VAL A 313 14.19 4.41 26.47
N GLY A 314 13.27 5.37 26.40
CA GLY A 314 12.19 5.42 25.42
C GLY A 314 12.75 6.02 24.15
N THR A 315 12.94 7.33 24.17
CA THR A 315 13.40 8.11 23.01
C THR A 315 14.83 8.64 23.18
N PHE A 316 15.61 8.65 22.11
CA PHE A 316 16.91 9.32 22.05
C PHE A 316 17.01 10.24 20.83
N ARG A 317 17.52 11.45 21.04
CA ARG A 317 17.78 12.42 19.97
C ARG A 317 19.12 13.12 20.14
N GLN A 318 19.75 13.48 19.02
CA GLN A 318 21.00 14.24 18.95
C GLN A 318 20.83 15.43 17.98
N THR A 319 21.24 16.63 18.40
CA THR A 319 21.24 17.82 17.53
C THR A 319 22.43 17.82 16.56
N PRO A 320 22.40 18.60 15.48
CA PRO A 320 23.56 18.76 14.59
C PRO A 320 24.81 19.27 15.32
N GLY A 321 24.64 20.14 16.33
CA GLY A 321 25.70 20.56 17.23
C GLY A 321 26.26 19.48 18.16
N GLY A 322 25.64 18.29 18.21
CA GLY A 322 26.07 17.13 18.99
C GLY A 322 25.57 17.10 20.43
N ASP A 323 24.60 17.94 20.79
CA ASP A 323 23.92 17.84 22.09
C ASP A 323 22.97 16.64 22.05
N GLU A 324 22.87 15.89 23.14
CA GLU A 324 22.14 14.62 23.19
C GLU A 324 21.16 14.59 24.36
N VAL A 325 19.98 14.04 24.12
CA VAL A 325 18.94 13.82 25.13
C VAL A 325 18.44 12.38 25.02
N ALA A 326 18.36 11.72 26.17
CA ALA A 326 17.68 10.46 26.33
C ALA A 326 16.52 10.64 27.31
N GLU A 327 15.33 10.21 26.92
CA GLU A 327 14.15 10.22 27.76
C GLU A 327 13.79 8.78 28.17
N SER A 328 13.15 8.61 29.31
CA SER A 328 12.77 7.31 29.81
C SER A 328 11.48 6.82 29.17
N GLN A 329 11.32 5.53 28.91
CA GLN A 329 10.11 4.97 28.27
C GLN A 329 8.78 5.32 28.97
N ASN A 330 8.82 5.63 30.26
CA ASN A 330 7.65 6.07 31.03
C ASN A 330 7.57 7.60 31.18
N GLY A 331 8.45 8.35 30.52
CA GLY A 331 8.60 9.81 30.54
C GLY A 331 9.09 10.47 31.80
N THR A 332 9.24 9.73 32.90
CA THR A 332 9.49 10.33 34.22
C THR A 332 10.94 10.70 34.50
N ASP A 333 11.88 10.35 33.63
CA ASP A 333 13.30 10.64 33.76
C ASP A 333 13.88 11.11 32.41
N SER A 334 14.91 11.93 32.48
CA SER A 334 15.67 12.34 31.30
C SER A 334 17.14 12.51 31.62
N ALA A 335 17.97 12.31 30.61
CA ALA A 335 19.41 12.45 30.66
C ALA A 335 19.87 13.36 29.52
N PHE A 336 20.78 14.26 29.82
CA PHE A 336 21.33 15.19 28.85
C PHE A 336 22.85 15.12 28.81
N ARG A 337 23.42 15.16 27.62
CA ARG A 337 24.86 15.34 27.42
C ARG A 337 25.07 16.45 26.40
N ALA A 338 25.66 17.55 26.85
CA ALA A 338 26.14 18.58 25.92
C ALA A 338 27.24 17.99 25.04
N SER A 339 27.34 18.45 23.80
CA SER A 339 28.38 18.10 22.81
C SER A 339 29.82 18.21 23.32
N THR A 340 30.06 19.12 24.27
CA THR A 340 31.37 19.35 24.89
C THR A 340 31.61 18.53 26.16
N ALA A 341 30.60 17.79 26.64
CA ALA A 341 30.65 17.00 27.85
C ALA A 341 30.96 15.51 27.57
N VAL A 342 31.60 14.86 28.54
CA VAL A 342 31.95 13.43 28.44
C VAL A 342 30.92 12.50 29.11
N SER A 343 30.07 13.06 29.97
CA SER A 343 29.09 12.29 30.76
C SER A 343 27.72 12.91 30.64
N PHE A 344 26.69 12.05 30.69
CA PHE A 344 25.33 12.49 30.89
C PHE A 344 25.16 13.11 32.29
N VAL A 345 24.25 14.08 32.37
CA VAL A 345 23.73 14.64 33.61
C VAL A 345 22.21 14.44 33.63
N ASP A 346 21.61 14.40 34.81
CA ASP A 346 20.15 14.38 34.93
C ASP A 346 19.56 15.63 34.25
N GLY A 347 18.48 15.45 33.49
CA GLY A 347 17.71 16.55 32.93
C GLY A 347 17.25 17.50 34.03
N TYR A 348 17.64 18.78 33.92
CA TYR A 348 17.44 19.76 34.99
C TYR A 348 15.93 19.92 35.32
N ASN A 349 15.58 19.90 36.62
CA ASN A 349 14.22 20.03 37.16
C ASN A 349 13.22 18.88 36.88
N TRP A 350 13.62 17.73 36.32
CA TRP A 350 12.68 16.62 36.10
C TRP A 350 12.20 15.94 37.40
N TRP A 351 13.01 16.01 38.48
CA TRP A 351 12.73 15.36 39.77
C TRP A 351 12.68 16.29 41.00
N THR A 352 12.95 17.59 40.88
CA THR A 352 13.02 18.48 42.05
C THR A 352 11.71 19.22 42.31
N ASN A 353 11.15 19.04 43.52
CA ASN A 353 9.96 19.73 44.10
C ASN A 353 8.56 19.18 43.76
N GLY A 354 8.41 17.87 43.52
CA GLY A 354 7.09 17.22 43.59
C GLY A 354 6.14 17.55 42.43
N THR A 355 6.65 18.12 41.34
CA THR A 355 5.96 18.25 40.05
C THR A 355 6.69 17.39 39.03
N SER A 356 6.55 16.06 39.13
CA SER A 356 7.10 15.13 38.14
C SER A 356 6.66 15.58 36.75
N LYS A 357 7.61 15.68 35.82
CA LYS A 357 7.38 15.98 34.41
C LYS A 357 7.41 14.67 33.63
N GLN A 358 6.68 14.63 32.53
CA GLN A 358 6.64 13.49 31.63
C GLN A 358 6.72 14.03 30.21
N ILE A 359 7.79 13.69 29.51
CA ILE A 359 7.83 13.74 28.05
C ILE A 359 7.32 12.36 27.61
N LEU A 360 6.57 12.28 26.55
CA LEU A 360 6.13 11.02 25.96
C LEU A 360 6.69 10.87 24.54
N ASP A 361 7.07 11.99 23.92
CA ASP A 361 7.77 12.00 22.65
C ASP A 361 8.65 13.26 22.51
N LEU A 362 9.76 13.12 21.77
CA LEU A 362 10.83 14.10 21.66
C LEU A 362 11.35 14.15 20.22
N GLU A 363 11.40 15.35 19.66
CA GLU A 363 11.92 15.61 18.32
C GLU A 363 13.05 16.64 18.28
N VAL A 364 13.85 16.58 17.22
CA VAL A 364 14.91 17.54 16.93
C VAL A 364 14.61 18.27 15.63
N PHE A 365 14.64 19.59 15.70
CA PHE A 365 14.56 20.43 14.52
C PHE A 365 15.54 21.60 14.63
N GLY A 366 16.35 21.80 13.59
CA GLY A 366 17.49 22.71 13.64
C GLY A 366 18.48 22.30 14.74
N GLU A 367 18.79 23.21 15.66
CA GLU A 367 19.71 22.95 16.79
C GLU A 367 18.98 22.62 18.10
N ASP A 368 17.67 22.45 18.05
CA ASP A 368 16.80 22.52 19.22
C ASP A 368 15.96 21.26 19.42
N PHE A 369 15.60 21.03 20.70
CA PHE A 369 14.75 19.93 21.12
C PHE A 369 13.32 20.42 21.34
N TYR A 370 12.38 19.61 20.90
CA TYR A 370 10.95 19.80 21.07
C TYR A 370 10.38 18.53 21.68
N GLY A 371 9.33 18.63 22.47
CA GLY A 371 8.70 17.43 23.02
C GLY A 371 7.28 17.69 23.45
N VAL A 372 6.56 16.62 23.75
CA VAL A 372 5.20 16.67 24.29
C VAL A 372 5.08 15.68 25.43
N GLY A 373 4.11 15.91 26.30
CA GLY A 373 3.74 14.93 27.30
C GLY A 373 2.85 15.51 28.38
N SER A 374 2.47 14.65 29.31
CA SER A 374 1.50 14.91 30.35
C SER A 374 1.80 14.04 31.54
N THR A 375 1.53 14.49 32.76
CA THR A 375 1.62 13.58 33.92
C THR A 375 0.24 13.39 34.50
N ILE A 376 0.02 12.27 35.22
CA ILE A 376 -1.27 12.03 35.87
C ILE A 376 -1.73 13.20 36.76
N ALA A 377 -0.81 14.05 37.25
CA ALA A 377 -1.09 15.17 38.14
C ALA A 377 -0.72 16.55 37.53
N ASN A 378 -0.51 16.65 36.22
CA ASN A 378 -0.31 17.93 35.54
C ASN A 378 -1.00 17.94 34.16
N PRO A 379 -1.53 19.09 33.72
CA PRO A 379 -2.09 19.19 32.37
C PRO A 379 -1.02 18.87 31.31
N PRO A 380 -1.41 18.29 30.16
CA PRO A 380 -0.50 18.10 29.04
C PRO A 380 0.13 19.41 28.56
N VAL A 381 1.40 19.34 28.16
CA VAL A 381 2.19 20.50 27.73
C VAL A 381 3.03 20.17 26.51
N VAL A 382 3.28 21.20 25.72
CA VAL A 382 4.33 21.20 24.70
C VAL A 382 5.59 21.77 25.34
N PHE A 383 6.70 21.06 25.18
CA PHE A 383 8.04 21.47 25.57
C PHE A 383 8.73 22.10 24.36
N LEU A 384 8.95 23.40 24.43
CA LEU A 384 9.64 24.17 23.40
C LEU A 384 11.07 24.51 23.84
N PRO A 385 11.92 24.97 22.91
CA PRO A 385 13.21 25.56 23.27
C PRO A 385 13.06 26.76 24.21
N PRO A 386 14.14 27.24 24.83
CA PRO A 386 14.11 28.47 25.61
C PRO A 386 13.59 29.65 24.77
N GLN A 387 12.56 30.34 25.25
CA GLN A 387 11.95 31.44 24.51
C GLN A 387 12.98 32.55 24.19
N PRO A 388 13.16 32.93 22.92
CA PRO A 388 14.07 34.01 22.57
C PRO A 388 13.77 35.32 23.34
N PRO A 389 14.79 36.06 23.80
CA PRO A 389 16.21 35.92 23.49
C PRO A 389 17.00 35.00 24.45
N ALA A 390 16.32 34.14 25.23
CA ALA A 390 17.02 33.18 26.08
C ALA A 390 17.86 32.24 25.21
N VAL A 391 19.07 31.92 25.68
CA VAL A 391 19.96 30.95 25.03
C VAL A 391 19.97 29.70 25.88
N ARG A 392 19.92 28.53 25.24
CA ARG A 392 20.01 27.24 25.93
C ARG A 392 21.29 27.14 26.76
N THR A 393 21.15 26.95 28.06
CA THR A 393 22.26 26.62 28.98
C THR A 393 22.01 25.24 29.59
N GLY A 394 22.45 24.18 28.88
CA GLY A 394 22.14 22.79 29.23
C GLY A 394 20.73 22.38 28.77
N PHE A 395 20.17 21.32 29.37
CA PHE A 395 18.81 20.88 29.04
C PHE A 395 17.77 21.77 29.72
N GLN A 396 17.21 22.70 28.95
CA GLN A 396 16.19 23.65 29.39
C GLN A 396 15.13 23.77 28.31
N MET A 397 13.86 23.58 28.69
CA MET A 397 12.71 23.72 27.79
C MET A 397 11.63 24.60 28.42
N THR A 398 10.97 25.38 27.58
CA THR A 398 9.81 26.21 27.91
C THR A 398 8.56 25.35 27.84
N GLN A 399 7.77 25.30 28.91
CA GLN A 399 6.48 24.61 28.90
C GLN A 399 5.37 25.54 28.42
N VAL A 400 4.63 25.11 27.42
CA VAL A 400 3.43 25.78 26.92
C VAL A 400 2.23 24.87 27.16
N GLN A 401 1.35 25.29 28.07
CA GLN A 401 0.02 24.68 28.20
C GLN A 401 -0.90 25.31 27.16
N LEU A 402 -1.50 24.50 26.30
CA LEU A 402 -2.31 24.95 25.16
C LEU A 402 -3.67 25.53 25.60
N ALA A 403 -4.21 26.51 24.84
CA ALA A 403 -5.34 27.33 25.30
C ALA A 403 -6.69 26.60 25.29
N ASN A 404 -6.95 25.81 24.25
CA ASN A 404 -8.11 24.89 24.19
C ASN A 404 -7.72 23.52 24.77
N GLY A 405 -6.81 23.54 25.75
CA GLY A 405 -6.07 22.40 26.24
C GLY A 405 -6.93 21.38 26.97
N ILE A 406 -6.34 20.21 27.10
CA ILE A 406 -6.72 19.14 28.02
C ILE A 406 -6.27 19.57 29.43
N PHE A 407 -7.14 19.47 30.44
CA PHE A 407 -6.77 19.81 31.82
C PHE A 407 -6.16 18.60 32.54
N GLU A 408 -5.83 18.77 33.83
CA GLU A 408 -5.30 17.69 34.67
C GLU A 408 -6.31 16.52 34.71
N TYR A 409 -5.83 15.29 34.49
CA TYR A 409 -6.61 14.05 34.37
C TYR A 409 -7.47 13.89 33.10
N ASP A 410 -7.62 14.92 32.28
CA ASP A 410 -8.53 14.88 31.12
C ASP A 410 -7.95 14.12 29.92
N GLY A 411 -6.64 13.86 29.86
CA GLY A 411 -6.00 13.23 28.70
C GLY A 411 -4.49 13.44 28.59
N GLU A 412 -3.94 13.14 27.42
CA GLU A 412 -2.49 13.02 27.18
C GLU A 412 -2.10 13.48 25.77
N LEU A 413 -0.85 13.94 25.60
CA LEU A 413 -0.25 14.24 24.30
C LEU A 413 0.86 13.20 24.05
N TRP A 414 0.83 12.56 22.89
CA TRP A 414 1.62 11.34 22.65
C TRP A 414 2.65 11.46 21.56
N ASP A 415 2.48 12.38 20.61
CA ASP A 415 3.35 12.48 19.45
C ASP A 415 3.49 13.93 18.98
N ILE A 416 4.68 14.28 18.49
CA ILE A 416 5.02 15.61 17.98
C ILE A 416 5.76 15.51 16.66
N HIS A 417 5.36 16.33 15.69
CA HIS A 417 6.09 16.53 14.44
C HIS A 417 6.52 17.99 14.31
N VAL A 418 7.77 18.22 13.88
CA VAL A 418 8.34 19.57 13.74
C VAL A 418 9.06 19.70 12.41
N ASP A 419 8.71 20.73 11.65
CA ASP A 419 9.39 21.10 10.40
C ASP A 419 9.37 22.63 10.18
N ASP A 420 9.74 23.06 8.97
CA ASP A 420 9.78 24.46 8.58
C ASP A 420 8.41 25.16 8.63
N ASP A 421 7.30 24.42 8.52
CA ASP A 421 5.94 24.96 8.56
C ASP A 421 5.38 25.05 9.99
N GLY A 422 6.06 24.43 10.96
CA GLY A 422 5.79 24.60 12.38
C GLY A 422 5.68 23.26 13.13
N ILE A 423 4.87 23.27 14.18
CA ILE A 423 4.73 22.16 15.12
C ILE A 423 3.32 21.59 15.03
N LEU A 424 3.26 20.27 14.93
CA LEU A 424 2.05 19.47 15.00
C LEU A 424 2.11 18.60 16.25
N VAL A 425 0.97 18.41 16.91
CA VAL A 425 0.88 17.56 18.11
C VAL A 425 -0.38 16.73 18.05
N ALA A 426 -0.27 15.43 18.31
CA ALA A 426 -1.40 14.52 18.49
C ALA A 426 -1.52 14.01 19.93
N GLY A 427 -2.73 13.58 20.27
CA GLY A 427 -3.02 12.92 21.53
C GLY A 427 -4.49 12.59 21.69
N VAL A 428 -4.92 12.55 22.95
CA VAL A 428 -6.28 12.16 23.32
C VAL A 428 -6.83 13.06 24.43
N ASN A 429 -8.09 13.47 24.28
CA ASN A 429 -8.91 13.93 25.39
C ASN A 429 -9.74 12.75 25.89
N GLN A 430 -9.28 12.11 26.96
CA GLN A 430 -9.89 10.91 27.56
C GLN A 430 -11.24 11.23 28.23
N ASP A 431 -11.39 12.43 28.78
CA ASP A 431 -12.65 12.87 29.39
C ASP A 431 -13.77 13.06 28.36
N ALA A 432 -13.40 13.47 27.13
CA ALA A 432 -14.31 13.66 26.01
C ALA A 432 -14.34 12.49 25.02
N ASP A 433 -13.54 11.44 25.25
CA ASP A 433 -13.40 10.26 24.41
C ASP A 433 -13.03 10.56 22.93
N HIS A 434 -12.14 11.52 22.65
CA HIS A 434 -11.74 11.80 21.26
C HIS A 434 -10.27 12.16 21.09
N GLY A 435 -9.76 11.87 19.88
CA GLY A 435 -8.41 12.21 19.47
C GLY A 435 -8.32 13.71 19.24
N VAL A 436 -7.15 14.28 19.49
CA VAL A 436 -6.92 15.73 19.32
C VAL A 436 -5.71 15.98 18.46
N VAL A 437 -5.77 17.06 17.70
CA VAL A 437 -4.63 17.62 16.95
C VAL A 437 -4.48 19.08 17.31
N TYR A 438 -3.25 19.49 17.59
CA TYR A 438 -2.87 20.89 17.74
C TYR A 438 -1.87 21.30 16.66
N ILE A 439 -2.08 22.49 16.09
CA ILE A 439 -1.22 23.05 15.03
C ILE A 439 -0.71 24.41 15.51
N SER A 440 0.59 24.61 15.52
CA SER A 440 1.18 25.88 15.96
C SER A 440 0.88 27.00 14.97
N GLY A 441 0.46 28.15 15.48
CA GLY A 441 0.49 29.40 14.71
C GLY A 441 1.88 30.06 14.71
N SER A 442 1.92 31.32 14.30
CA SER A 442 3.18 32.08 14.13
C SER A 442 4.02 32.29 15.40
N ASP A 443 3.43 32.12 16.59
CA ASP A 443 4.13 32.24 17.88
C ASP A 443 3.87 31.00 18.75
N PRO A 444 4.66 29.93 18.64
CA PRO A 444 4.39 28.68 19.37
C PRO A 444 4.44 28.85 20.90
N TYR A 445 5.04 29.93 21.42
CA TYR A 445 5.09 30.22 22.85
C TYR A 445 3.78 30.80 23.40
N SER A 446 2.90 31.28 22.53
CA SER A 446 1.59 31.79 22.90
C SER A 446 0.53 30.71 22.68
N ALA A 447 0.01 30.16 23.78
CA ALA A 447 -1.06 29.16 23.75
C ALA A 447 -2.28 29.55 22.88
N ALA A 448 -2.54 30.86 22.72
CA ALA A 448 -3.67 31.39 21.96
C ALA A 448 -3.49 31.35 20.43
N THR A 449 -2.28 31.11 19.92
CA THR A 449 -2.04 31.02 18.47
C THR A 449 -2.11 29.59 17.95
N TRP A 450 -2.31 28.60 18.83
CA TRP A 450 -2.45 27.21 18.43
C TRP A 450 -3.89 26.94 17.97
N THR A 451 -4.02 26.31 16.82
CA THR A 451 -5.29 25.74 16.35
C THR A 451 -5.51 24.41 17.05
N TYR A 452 -6.76 24.15 17.45
CA TYR A 452 -7.19 22.89 18.07
C TYR A 452 -8.26 22.27 17.19
N TRP A 453 -8.10 20.97 16.92
CA TRP A 453 -9.13 20.15 16.33
C TRP A 453 -9.34 18.89 17.17
N GLY A 454 -10.60 18.50 17.34
CA GLY A 454 -11.00 17.28 18.05
C GLY A 454 -11.77 16.36 17.11
N ALA A 455 -11.42 15.07 17.13
CA ALA A 455 -12.00 14.06 16.26
C ALA A 455 -13.51 13.90 16.44
N ASN A 456 -14.08 14.31 17.57
CA ASN A 456 -15.52 14.34 17.81
C ASN A 456 -16.30 15.22 16.81
N ALA A 457 -15.63 16.17 16.13
CA ALA A 457 -16.23 16.94 15.06
C ALA A 457 -16.59 16.07 13.84
N MET A 458 -15.83 14.99 13.61
CA MET A 458 -16.00 14.04 12.51
C MET A 458 -16.68 12.76 12.97
N PHE A 459 -16.30 12.26 14.14
CA PHE A 459 -16.78 11.00 14.73
C PHE A 459 -17.52 11.25 16.06
N PRO A 460 -18.70 11.88 16.05
CA PRO A 460 -19.38 12.34 17.27
C PRO A 460 -19.83 11.21 18.22
N SER A 461 -19.81 9.96 17.78
CA SER A 461 -20.27 8.79 18.54
C SER A 461 -19.23 7.68 18.68
N LEU A 462 -17.99 7.90 18.21
CA LEU A 462 -16.92 6.90 18.28
C LEU A 462 -15.79 7.43 19.14
N ALA A 463 -15.40 6.64 20.15
CA ALA A 463 -14.26 6.99 20.97
C ALA A 463 -12.98 6.77 20.17
N SER A 464 -12.26 7.84 19.82
CA SER A 464 -11.07 7.83 18.96
C SER A 464 -9.86 8.34 19.72
N TRP A 465 -8.69 7.75 19.54
CA TRP A 465 -7.44 8.18 20.17
C TRP A 465 -6.37 8.31 19.07
N PHE A 466 -5.71 9.48 18.95
CA PHE A 466 -4.61 9.65 18.00
C PHE A 466 -3.29 9.36 18.68
N ASP A 467 -2.54 8.43 18.09
CA ASP A 467 -1.24 7.97 18.55
C ASP A 467 -0.08 8.63 17.78
N GLY A 468 -0.32 9.18 16.58
CA GLY A 468 0.71 9.82 15.76
C GLY A 468 0.21 10.99 14.91
N VAL A 469 1.13 11.87 14.51
CA VAL A 469 0.90 13.03 13.62
C VAL A 469 2.09 13.25 12.70
N CYS A 470 1.84 13.63 11.45
CA CYS A 470 2.90 13.92 10.49
C CYS A 470 2.43 14.90 9.42
N ARG A 471 3.36 15.32 8.56
CA ARG A 471 3.09 16.18 7.40
C ARG A 471 3.67 15.58 6.11
N ALA A 472 2.89 15.57 5.04
CA ALA A 472 3.30 15.20 3.68
C ALA A 472 3.05 16.37 2.73
N GLY A 473 4.11 17.03 2.26
CA GLY A 473 3.99 18.34 1.60
C GLY A 473 3.23 19.33 2.50
N THR A 474 2.07 19.81 2.07
CA THR A 474 1.20 20.70 2.87
C THR A 474 0.13 19.96 3.67
N ARG A 475 -0.07 18.66 3.43
CA ARG A 475 -1.11 17.84 4.05
C ARG A 475 -0.68 17.42 5.45
N ILE A 476 -1.53 17.68 6.43
CA ILE A 476 -1.35 17.23 7.82
C ILE A 476 -2.12 15.94 8.01
N LEU A 477 -1.52 14.94 8.64
CA LEU A 477 -2.18 13.68 8.97
C LEU A 477 -2.14 13.42 10.48
N ALA A 478 -3.21 12.83 11.00
CA ALA A 478 -3.24 12.24 12.33
C ALA A 478 -3.74 10.80 12.26
N VAL A 479 -3.06 9.91 12.98
CA VAL A 479 -3.29 8.47 12.93
C VAL A 479 -3.48 7.90 14.33
N GLY A 480 -4.22 6.80 14.43
CA GLY A 480 -4.48 6.18 15.72
C GLY A 480 -5.45 5.03 15.64
N ARG A 481 -6.38 4.99 16.61
CA ARG A 481 -7.40 3.94 16.72
C ARG A 481 -8.73 4.45 17.24
N PHE A 482 -9.80 3.69 16.95
CA PHE A 482 -11.01 3.72 17.76
C PHE A 482 -10.80 2.88 19.02
N SER A 483 -10.90 3.50 20.20
CA SER A 483 -10.47 2.89 21.47
C SER A 483 -11.31 1.70 21.92
N VAL A 484 -12.55 1.57 21.42
CA VAL A 484 -13.46 0.47 21.77
C VAL A 484 -13.26 -0.73 20.85
N THR A 485 -13.21 -0.52 19.54
CA THR A 485 -13.09 -1.60 18.54
C THR A 485 -11.65 -1.98 18.27
N GLN A 486 -10.71 -1.07 18.51
CA GLN A 486 -9.30 -1.15 18.14
C GLN A 486 -9.04 -1.07 16.64
N ASP A 487 -10.02 -0.65 15.83
CA ASP A 487 -9.81 -0.41 14.40
C ASP A 487 -8.92 0.83 14.21
N GLY A 488 -8.06 0.79 13.20
CA GLY A 488 -7.23 1.94 12.81
C GLY A 488 -8.08 3.13 12.37
N VAL A 489 -7.55 4.34 12.57
CA VAL A 489 -8.13 5.55 12.00
C VAL A 489 -7.02 6.45 11.51
N ALA A 490 -7.20 7.04 10.34
CA ALA A 490 -6.34 8.08 9.78
C ALA A 490 -7.22 9.22 9.26
N VAL A 491 -6.83 10.44 9.55
CA VAL A 491 -7.50 11.65 9.06
C VAL A 491 -6.46 12.62 8.54
N TYR A 492 -6.82 13.41 7.53
CA TYR A 492 -5.93 14.41 6.98
C TYR A 492 -6.61 15.76 6.78
N SER A 493 -5.78 16.80 6.62
CA SER A 493 -6.21 18.17 6.34
C SER A 493 -5.29 18.82 5.30
N ASP A 494 -5.88 19.38 4.24
CA ASP A 494 -5.19 20.11 3.16
C ASP A 494 -5.22 21.62 3.33
N ASP A 495 -5.87 22.13 4.37
CA ASP A 495 -6.11 23.55 4.60
C ASP A 495 -5.62 24.01 5.98
N ASN A 496 -4.56 23.36 6.48
CA ASN A 496 -3.91 23.66 7.75
C ASN A 496 -4.85 23.51 8.96
N GLY A 497 -5.65 22.43 8.96
CA GLY A 497 -6.51 22.01 10.06
C GLY A 497 -7.87 22.70 10.12
N VAL A 498 -8.30 23.38 9.06
CA VAL A 498 -9.62 24.03 9.01
C VAL A 498 -10.71 23.01 8.71
N THR A 499 -10.47 22.13 7.74
CA THR A 499 -11.30 20.96 7.42
C THR A 499 -10.47 19.69 7.51
N TRP A 500 -11.15 18.59 7.80
CA TRP A 500 -10.54 17.27 7.96
C TRP A 500 -11.36 16.25 7.19
N THR A 501 -10.67 15.29 6.59
CA THR A 501 -11.23 14.17 5.84
C THR A 501 -10.71 12.87 6.43
N GLU A 502 -11.57 11.85 6.53
CA GLU A 502 -11.14 10.50 6.89
C GLU A 502 -10.42 9.88 5.70
N LEU A 503 -9.23 9.32 5.95
CA LEU A 503 -8.49 8.54 4.98
C LEU A 503 -8.96 7.09 5.09
N ALA A 504 -9.53 6.55 4.01
CA ALA A 504 -9.90 5.15 3.96
C ALA A 504 -8.65 4.27 4.08
N LEU A 505 -8.64 3.40 5.08
CA LEU A 505 -7.54 2.47 5.35
C LEU A 505 -7.80 1.11 4.70
N PRO A 506 -6.76 0.32 4.42
CA PRO A 506 -6.93 -1.06 3.98
C PRO A 506 -7.86 -1.85 4.93
N PRO A 507 -8.63 -2.82 4.41
CA PRO A 507 -9.51 -3.64 5.24
C PRO A 507 -8.77 -4.30 6.42
N ASP A 508 -9.46 -4.46 7.55
CA ASP A 508 -8.93 -5.08 8.77
C ASP A 508 -7.68 -4.39 9.37
N THR A 509 -7.41 -3.13 9.01
CA THR A 509 -6.32 -2.34 9.61
C THR A 509 -6.57 -2.10 11.10
N GLY A 510 -5.65 -2.60 11.94
CA GLY A 510 -5.64 -2.37 13.38
C GLY A 510 -5.11 -0.99 13.77
N PRO A 511 -4.75 -0.78 15.05
CA PRO A 511 -4.24 0.52 15.52
C PRO A 511 -2.99 0.97 14.76
N ILE A 512 -3.01 2.20 14.25
CA ILE A 512 -1.84 2.82 13.63
C ILE A 512 -1.12 3.65 14.69
N SER A 513 0.17 3.44 14.87
CA SER A 513 0.97 4.10 15.91
C SER A 513 1.81 5.26 15.41
N ASN A 514 2.17 5.30 14.13
CA ASN A 514 3.04 6.34 13.59
C ASN A 514 2.75 6.56 12.09
N CYS A 515 2.98 7.79 11.62
CA CYS A 515 3.03 8.12 10.21
C CYS A 515 4.24 9.00 9.89
N ARG A 516 4.73 8.90 8.65
CA ARG A 516 5.77 9.79 8.11
C ARG A 516 5.40 10.20 6.69
N GLY A 517 5.24 11.51 6.47
CA GLY A 517 4.95 12.08 5.16
C GLY A 517 6.21 12.51 4.40
N PHE A 518 6.08 12.61 3.08
CA PHE A 518 7.15 12.95 2.15
C PHE A 518 6.72 14.10 1.22
N ASP A 519 7.70 14.71 0.54
CA ASP A 519 7.47 15.90 -0.30
C ASP A 519 6.62 15.62 -1.55
N ASP A 520 6.63 14.38 -2.02
CA ASP A 520 5.77 13.90 -3.12
C ASP A 520 4.31 13.66 -2.68
N GLY A 521 4.01 13.87 -1.39
CA GLY A 521 2.69 13.67 -0.80
C GLY A 521 2.43 12.24 -0.29
N SER A 522 3.32 11.29 -0.57
CA SER A 522 3.21 9.91 -0.08
C SER A 522 3.43 9.82 1.42
N VAL A 523 2.78 8.84 2.05
CA VAL A 523 2.82 8.65 3.50
C VAL A 523 3.14 7.21 3.83
N ARG A 524 4.04 7.00 4.79
CA ARG A 524 4.34 5.69 5.36
C ARG A 524 3.63 5.57 6.70
N PHE A 525 2.95 4.46 6.92
CA PHE A 525 2.24 4.15 8.16
C PHE A 525 2.89 2.96 8.84
N SER A 526 2.89 2.97 10.17
CA SER A 526 3.20 1.75 10.94
C SER A 526 2.24 1.58 12.11
N GLY A 527 1.93 0.33 12.44
CA GLY A 527 0.87 0.00 13.38
C GLY A 527 1.00 -1.37 14.01
N ALA A 528 -0.10 -1.82 14.61
CA ALA A 528 -0.22 -3.13 15.26
C ALA A 528 -0.03 -4.29 14.27
N ASP A 529 0.22 -5.47 14.81
CA ASP A 529 0.33 -6.74 14.11
C ASP A 529 1.34 -6.77 12.96
N GLY A 530 2.36 -5.89 13.02
CA GLY A 530 3.37 -5.77 11.97
C GLY A 530 2.92 -4.90 10.80
N PHE A 531 1.84 -4.13 10.94
CA PHE A 531 1.32 -3.27 9.87
C PHE A 531 2.37 -2.22 9.49
N TYR A 532 2.79 -2.27 8.22
CA TYR A 532 3.46 -1.18 7.53
C TYR A 532 2.81 -1.05 6.16
N ALA A 533 2.51 0.19 5.78
CA ALA A 533 1.86 0.48 4.52
C ALA A 533 2.36 1.80 3.96
N ILE A 534 2.38 1.89 2.63
CA ILE A 534 2.67 3.11 1.89
C ILE A 534 1.36 3.55 1.26
N TRP A 535 1.01 4.81 1.48
CA TRP A 535 -0.08 5.46 0.80
C TRP A 535 0.43 6.38 -0.29
N LEU A 536 -0.15 6.26 -1.48
CA LEU A 536 0.14 7.07 -2.66
C LEU A 536 -1.08 7.98 -2.92
N PRO A 537 -0.90 9.31 -2.85
CA PRO A 537 -1.98 10.29 -2.84
C PRO A 537 -2.59 10.60 -4.21
#